data_AF-A0A973JG70-F1
#
_entry.id   AF-A0A973JG70-F1
#
_cell.length_a   1.000
_cell.length_b   1.000
_cell.length_c   1.000
_cell.angle_alpha   90.00
_cell.angle_beta   90.00
_cell.angle_gamma   90.00
#
_symmetry.space_group_name_H-M   'P 1'
#
loop_
_entity.id
_entity.type
_entity.pdbx_description
1 polymer ?
#
loop_
_entity_poly.entity_id
_entity_poly.type
_entity_poly.pdbx_seq_one_letter_code
_entity_poly.pdbx_strand_id
1 'polypeptide(L)'
;MKFGCMGKILWVDLATREIRDEIIPDDVYERYLSGMGLAAYILYNRIPAGADPLGPENILGFVSGLLAGTGSLFAGRWMVVGKSPLTGGWGEANCGGSFAPAIKRCGYDGIFVKGISESPVYLCVKNGSAELRDASHVWGRDAIESEEMLIAETGGKSQVAVIGPAGEKCSLISGVCNDRGRLAARSGLGAVMGAKKLKAVVLDGKRRIDVHNRAEIKRLSQMCNKWVQFQPPFLPGKMAAYVGTLMRVLPVQMAMDGLLYKTLLKKWGTGSMNQMSVEMGDSPIKNWKGTNEDWGIARSRSVNPDAIRRHEKVKYHCYACPLGCGGICTMQGKYGETHKPEYESVLSLGGLSMNADLESIFHLCDVLNRAGMDTISAGATVAFAIECYEAGILTKEDTDGLELTWGNSVAVVALIEKMVRREGIGDLLADGVKVAARKIGKNADEYAM
;
A
#
# COMPACT_ATOMS: atom_id res chain seq x y z
N MET A 1 -19.13 -19.32 15.82
CA MET A 1 -18.69 -18.08 16.50
C MET A 1 -19.74 -16.98 16.30
N LYS A 2 -20.37 -16.49 17.36
CA LYS A 2 -21.50 -15.53 17.27
C LYS A 2 -21.09 -14.04 17.38
N PHE A 3 -19.84 -13.76 17.73
CA PHE A 3 -19.38 -12.41 18.11
C PHE A 3 -18.11 -12.01 17.37
N GLY A 4 -17.99 -10.73 17.01
CA GLY A 4 -16.84 -10.16 16.29
C GLY A 4 -16.86 -10.43 14.78
N CYS A 5 -17.53 -11.47 14.31
CA CYS A 5 -17.73 -11.80 12.91
C CYS A 5 -19.19 -11.59 12.47
N MET A 6 -19.40 -11.48 11.16
CA MET A 6 -20.73 -11.48 10.55
C MET A 6 -21.19 -12.90 10.19
N GLY A 7 -20.27 -13.87 10.14
CA GLY A 7 -20.54 -15.30 9.90
C GLY A 7 -20.73 -15.65 8.43
N LYS A 8 -20.48 -14.71 7.53
CA LYS A 8 -20.67 -14.88 6.09
C LYS A 8 -19.73 -14.02 5.27
N ILE A 9 -19.53 -14.43 4.02
CA ILE A 9 -18.81 -13.69 2.99
C ILE A 9 -19.77 -13.33 1.85
N LEU A 10 -19.41 -12.30 1.09
CA LEU A 10 -20.04 -12.01 -0.20
C LEU A 10 -19.24 -12.68 -1.31
N TRP A 11 -19.89 -13.50 -2.13
CA TRP A 11 -19.28 -14.13 -3.29
C TRP A 11 -19.80 -13.46 -4.56
N VAL A 12 -18.89 -13.09 -5.46
CA VAL A 12 -19.19 -12.42 -6.72
C VAL A 12 -18.49 -13.14 -7.86
N ASP A 13 -19.25 -13.56 -8.86
CA ASP A 13 -18.71 -14.03 -10.13
C ASP A 13 -18.95 -12.97 -11.21
N LEU A 14 -17.88 -12.36 -11.71
CA LEU A 14 -17.96 -11.28 -12.68
C LEU A 14 -18.33 -11.75 -14.10
N ALA A 15 -18.08 -13.03 -14.42
CA ALA A 15 -18.40 -13.58 -15.72
C ALA A 15 -19.90 -13.88 -15.83
N THR A 16 -20.50 -14.46 -14.78
CA THR A 16 -21.94 -14.75 -14.74
C THR A 16 -22.78 -13.61 -14.16
N ARG A 17 -22.13 -12.62 -13.54
CA ARG A 17 -22.74 -11.55 -12.74
C ARG A 17 -23.51 -12.07 -11.51
N GLU A 18 -23.28 -13.31 -11.10
CA GLU A 18 -23.89 -13.89 -9.89
C GLU A 18 -23.30 -13.23 -8.64
N ILE A 19 -24.18 -12.83 -7.73
CA ILE A 19 -23.81 -12.30 -6.41
C ILE A 19 -24.60 -13.08 -5.37
N ARG A 20 -23.91 -13.69 -4.41
CA ARG A 20 -24.55 -14.48 -3.37
C ARG A 20 -23.87 -14.36 -2.02
N ASP A 21 -24.67 -14.51 -0.98
CA ASP A 21 -24.17 -14.68 0.37
C ASP A 21 -23.72 -16.12 0.57
N GLU A 22 -22.59 -16.29 1.26
CA GLU A 22 -22.14 -17.63 1.66
C GLU A 22 -21.85 -17.66 3.16
N ILE A 23 -22.55 -18.54 3.87
CA ILE A 23 -22.38 -18.76 5.30
C ILE A 23 -21.10 -19.56 5.51
N ILE A 24 -20.23 -19.06 6.39
CA ILE A 24 -18.99 -19.72 6.74
C ILE A 24 -19.19 -20.50 8.04
N PRO A 25 -18.83 -21.79 8.08
CA PRO A 25 -18.93 -22.61 9.28
C PRO A 25 -18.18 -22.02 10.48
N ASP A 26 -18.74 -22.22 11.66
CA ASP A 26 -18.21 -21.67 12.92
C ASP A 26 -16.79 -22.17 13.24
N ASP A 27 -16.50 -23.42 12.92
CA ASP A 27 -15.19 -24.06 13.15
C ASP A 27 -14.08 -23.43 12.31
N VAL A 28 -14.40 -22.86 11.14
CA VAL A 28 -13.46 -22.10 10.31
C VAL A 28 -13.00 -20.85 11.07
N TYR A 29 -13.93 -20.10 11.68
CA TYR A 29 -13.58 -18.92 12.46
C TYR A 29 -12.83 -19.28 13.75
N GLU A 30 -13.16 -20.41 14.37
CA GLU A 30 -12.47 -20.87 15.59
C GLU A 30 -11.01 -21.28 15.30
N ARG A 31 -10.75 -21.84 14.12
CA ARG A 31 -9.40 -22.27 13.70
C ARG A 31 -8.57 -21.17 13.07
N TYR A 32 -9.19 -20.33 12.24
CA TYR A 32 -8.49 -19.40 11.35
C TYR A 32 -8.85 -17.93 11.59
N LEU A 33 -9.74 -17.63 12.52
CA LEU A 33 -10.25 -16.29 12.79
C LEU A 33 -10.87 -15.67 11.51
N SER A 34 -10.84 -14.34 11.42
CA SER A 34 -11.24 -13.57 10.24
C SER A 34 -9.99 -12.93 9.59
N GLY A 35 -10.14 -12.12 8.55
CA GLY A 35 -9.00 -11.51 7.87
C GLY A 35 -8.15 -12.54 7.13
N MET A 36 -6.85 -12.59 7.44
CA MET A 36 -5.85 -13.39 6.72
C MET A 36 -6.14 -14.89 6.78
N GLY A 37 -6.51 -15.43 7.95
CA GLY A 37 -6.77 -16.87 8.07
C GLY A 37 -8.03 -17.31 7.31
N LEU A 38 -9.11 -16.50 7.36
CA LEU A 38 -10.29 -16.73 6.52
C LEU A 38 -9.94 -16.66 5.03
N ALA A 39 -9.14 -15.66 4.62
CA ALA A 39 -8.65 -15.56 3.25
C ALA A 39 -7.85 -16.80 2.83
N ALA A 40 -6.87 -17.22 3.65
CA ALA A 40 -6.05 -18.39 3.38
C ALA A 40 -6.91 -19.65 3.22
N TYR A 41 -7.88 -19.87 4.12
CA TYR A 41 -8.83 -20.98 4.02
C TYR A 41 -9.63 -20.95 2.72
N ILE A 42 -10.20 -19.80 2.35
CA ILE A 42 -11.02 -19.69 1.12
C ILE A 42 -10.15 -19.89 -0.12
N LEU A 43 -9.01 -19.20 -0.22
CA LEU A 43 -8.17 -19.22 -1.41
C LEU A 43 -7.48 -20.57 -1.60
N TYR A 44 -6.97 -21.20 -0.54
CA TYR A 44 -6.34 -22.51 -0.60
C TYR A 44 -7.30 -23.59 -1.13
N ASN A 45 -8.56 -23.55 -0.69
CA ASN A 45 -9.55 -24.55 -1.08
C ASN A 45 -10.21 -24.29 -2.44
N ARG A 46 -10.07 -23.09 -3.02
CA ARG A 46 -10.87 -22.67 -4.19
C ARG A 46 -10.10 -22.15 -5.38
N ILE A 47 -8.84 -21.73 -5.21
CA ILE A 47 -7.98 -21.42 -6.34
C ILE A 47 -7.33 -22.72 -6.82
N PRO A 48 -7.56 -23.16 -8.07
CA PRO A 48 -6.82 -24.29 -8.64
C PRO A 48 -5.31 -24.03 -8.60
N ALA A 49 -4.51 -25.04 -8.28
CA ALA A 49 -3.04 -24.88 -8.17
C ALA A 49 -2.42 -24.25 -9.44
N GLY A 50 -2.88 -24.69 -10.62
CA GLY A 50 -2.44 -24.19 -11.93
C GLY A 50 -3.12 -22.92 -12.43
N ALA A 51 -3.97 -22.25 -11.61
CA ALA A 51 -4.67 -21.05 -12.04
C ALA A 51 -3.68 -19.95 -12.47
N ASP A 52 -3.93 -19.35 -13.62
CA ASP A 52 -3.25 -18.12 -14.03
C ASP A 52 -3.59 -16.99 -13.04
N PRO A 53 -2.60 -16.32 -12.42
CA PRO A 53 -2.84 -15.19 -11.53
C PRO A 53 -3.65 -14.05 -12.16
N LEU A 54 -3.61 -13.83 -13.47
CA LEU A 54 -4.45 -12.82 -14.14
C LEU A 54 -5.71 -13.41 -14.79
N GLY A 55 -5.90 -14.72 -14.67
CA GLY A 55 -7.00 -15.45 -15.27
C GLY A 55 -8.32 -15.41 -14.48
N PRO A 56 -9.39 -15.98 -15.06
CA PRO A 56 -10.72 -16.00 -14.44
C PRO A 56 -10.78 -16.88 -13.19
N GLU A 57 -9.91 -17.88 -13.08
CA GLU A 57 -9.87 -18.84 -11.95
C GLU A 57 -9.18 -18.28 -10.70
N ASN A 58 -8.36 -17.23 -10.83
CA ASN A 58 -7.84 -16.56 -9.65
C ASN A 58 -8.98 -15.85 -8.90
N ILE A 59 -8.92 -15.88 -7.57
CA ILE A 59 -9.90 -15.23 -6.70
C ILE A 59 -9.22 -14.02 -6.07
N LEU A 60 -9.88 -12.86 -6.20
CA LEU A 60 -9.50 -11.63 -5.50
C LEU A 60 -10.40 -11.47 -4.28
N GLY A 61 -9.82 -11.35 -3.09
CA GLY A 61 -10.55 -11.18 -1.85
C GLY A 61 -10.28 -9.83 -1.18
N PHE A 62 -11.28 -9.28 -0.50
CA PHE A 62 -11.20 -8.13 0.38
C PHE A 62 -11.66 -8.56 1.76
N VAL A 63 -10.77 -8.62 2.73
CA VAL A 63 -11.07 -9.17 4.06
C VAL A 63 -10.81 -8.16 5.16
N SER A 64 -11.63 -8.22 6.20
CA SER A 64 -11.51 -7.37 7.40
C SER A 64 -10.99 -8.19 8.59
N GLY A 65 -10.20 -7.56 9.47
CA GLY A 65 -9.76 -8.22 10.70
C GLY A 65 -10.92 -8.52 11.66
N LEU A 66 -10.76 -9.54 12.50
CA LEU A 66 -11.80 -9.97 13.45
C LEU A 66 -12.34 -8.83 14.33
N LEU A 67 -11.47 -7.96 14.81
CA LEU A 67 -11.85 -6.88 15.73
C LEU A 67 -12.38 -5.62 15.02
N ALA A 68 -12.48 -5.60 13.70
CA ALA A 68 -12.94 -4.42 12.96
C ALA A 68 -14.36 -4.01 13.39
N GLY A 69 -14.57 -2.73 13.69
CA GLY A 69 -15.88 -2.21 14.09
C GLY A 69 -16.37 -2.62 15.50
N THR A 70 -15.57 -3.34 16.30
CA THR A 70 -15.96 -3.81 17.64
C THR A 70 -15.82 -2.76 18.76
N GLY A 71 -15.06 -1.69 18.52
CA GLY A 71 -14.63 -0.73 19.54
C GLY A 71 -13.21 -1.00 20.09
N SER A 72 -12.54 -2.05 19.62
CA SER A 72 -11.12 -2.25 19.82
C SER A 72 -10.30 -1.16 19.11
N LEU A 73 -9.20 -0.72 19.73
CA LEU A 73 -8.27 0.23 19.11
C LEU A 73 -7.38 -0.47 18.09
N PHE A 74 -6.89 0.29 17.10
CA PHE A 74 -6.04 -0.19 15.98
C PHE A 74 -6.70 -1.21 15.05
N ALA A 75 -7.97 -1.55 15.25
CA ALA A 75 -8.71 -2.54 14.46
C ALA A 75 -9.30 -1.98 13.14
N GLY A 76 -8.55 -1.11 12.47
CA GLY A 76 -8.95 -0.46 11.20
C GLY A 76 -8.31 -1.05 9.96
N ARG A 77 -7.78 -2.29 10.03
CA ARG A 77 -7.02 -2.92 8.94
C ARG A 77 -7.88 -3.85 8.09
N TRP A 78 -7.70 -3.74 6.77
CA TRP A 78 -8.24 -4.64 5.77
C TRP A 78 -7.11 -5.14 4.87
N MET A 79 -7.36 -6.21 4.14
CA MET A 79 -6.40 -6.77 3.18
C MET A 79 -7.08 -7.06 1.85
N VAL A 80 -6.34 -6.83 0.77
CA VAL A 80 -6.61 -7.48 -0.51
C VAL A 80 -5.75 -8.74 -0.60
N VAL A 81 -6.34 -9.83 -1.10
CA VAL A 81 -5.70 -11.16 -1.14
C VAL A 81 -5.98 -11.83 -2.48
N GLY A 82 -5.10 -12.73 -2.92
CA GLY A 82 -5.28 -13.52 -4.15
C GLY A 82 -4.02 -14.28 -4.51
N LYS A 83 -4.00 -14.97 -5.66
CA LYS A 83 -2.73 -15.45 -6.24
C LYS A 83 -1.99 -14.26 -6.85
N SER A 84 -0.77 -14.01 -6.40
CA SER A 84 0.06 -12.89 -6.85
C SER A 84 0.55 -13.11 -8.28
N PRO A 85 0.31 -12.17 -9.23
CA PRO A 85 0.85 -12.27 -10.57
C PRO A 85 2.35 -11.93 -10.63
N LEU A 86 2.87 -11.22 -9.62
CA LEU A 86 4.29 -10.89 -9.53
C LEU A 86 5.14 -12.09 -9.10
N THR A 87 4.64 -12.91 -8.17
CA THR A 87 5.41 -14.01 -7.56
C THR A 87 4.89 -15.40 -7.93
N GLY A 88 3.66 -15.53 -8.41
CA GLY A 88 3.00 -16.79 -8.73
C GLY A 88 2.43 -17.55 -7.52
N GLY A 89 2.64 -17.04 -6.30
CA GLY A 89 2.23 -17.68 -5.04
C GLY A 89 1.12 -16.93 -4.31
N TRP A 90 1.08 -17.08 -2.97
CA TRP A 90 0.21 -16.30 -2.10
C TRP A 90 0.50 -14.80 -2.23
N GLY A 91 -0.55 -14.02 -2.46
CA GLY A 91 -0.52 -12.58 -2.47
C GLY A 91 -1.43 -12.03 -1.39
N GLU A 92 -0.87 -11.13 -0.58
CA GLU A 92 -1.63 -10.29 0.34
C GLU A 92 -1.05 -8.88 0.36
N ALA A 93 -1.91 -7.90 0.57
CA ALA A 93 -1.51 -6.54 0.86
C ALA A 93 -2.45 -5.91 1.89
N ASN A 94 -1.88 -5.35 2.96
CA ASN A 94 -2.61 -4.74 4.05
C ASN A 94 -2.76 -3.24 3.82
N CYS A 95 -3.95 -2.71 4.12
CA CYS A 95 -4.15 -1.27 4.18
C CYS A 95 -5.00 -0.88 5.40
N GLY A 96 -4.81 0.37 5.82
CA GLY A 96 -5.54 0.99 6.91
C GLY A 96 -6.74 1.79 6.41
N GLY A 97 -7.00 2.90 7.10
CA GLY A 97 -8.09 3.78 6.74
C GLY A 97 -9.44 3.34 7.30
N SER A 98 -10.48 3.49 6.48
CA SER A 98 -11.90 3.40 6.83
C SER A 98 -12.60 2.15 6.28
N PHE A 99 -11.97 1.43 5.35
CA PHE A 99 -12.61 0.37 4.56
C PHE A 99 -12.89 -0.90 5.37
N ALA A 100 -12.01 -1.26 6.32
CA ALA A 100 -12.15 -2.45 7.15
C ALA A 100 -13.50 -2.56 7.90
N PRO A 101 -13.94 -1.54 8.68
CA PRO A 101 -15.27 -1.60 9.29
C PRO A 101 -16.40 -1.52 8.26
N ALA A 102 -16.19 -0.96 7.06
CA ALA A 102 -17.22 -0.88 6.03
C ALA A 102 -17.61 -2.27 5.51
N ILE A 103 -16.63 -3.18 5.34
CA ILE A 103 -16.87 -4.60 5.01
C ILE A 103 -17.83 -5.23 6.03
N LYS A 104 -17.52 -5.12 7.33
CA LYS A 104 -18.38 -5.68 8.40
C LYS A 104 -19.74 -5.00 8.49
N ARG A 105 -19.80 -3.68 8.35
CA ARG A 105 -21.07 -2.93 8.40
C ARG A 105 -21.99 -3.23 7.22
N CYS A 106 -21.45 -3.71 6.10
CA CYS A 106 -22.23 -4.26 4.99
C CYS A 106 -22.77 -5.67 5.28
N GLY A 107 -22.26 -6.34 6.32
CA GLY A 107 -22.73 -7.64 6.76
C GLY A 107 -21.82 -8.81 6.41
N TYR A 108 -20.56 -8.55 6.03
CA TYR A 108 -19.64 -9.58 5.58
C TYR A 108 -18.33 -9.54 6.37
N ASP A 109 -17.64 -10.67 6.48
CA ASP A 109 -16.26 -10.72 6.99
C ASP A 109 -15.23 -10.58 5.86
N GLY A 110 -15.64 -10.93 4.64
CA GLY A 110 -14.88 -10.74 3.41
C GLY A 110 -15.77 -10.72 2.17
N ILE A 111 -15.22 -10.18 1.09
CA ILE A 111 -15.84 -10.11 -0.24
C ILE A 111 -14.87 -10.79 -1.21
N PHE A 112 -15.31 -11.81 -1.93
CA PHE A 112 -14.47 -12.59 -2.85
C PHE A 112 -15.02 -12.54 -4.26
N VAL A 113 -14.12 -12.35 -5.22
CA VAL A 113 -14.45 -12.09 -6.62
C VAL A 113 -13.71 -13.07 -7.53
N LYS A 114 -14.47 -13.80 -8.36
CA LYS A 114 -13.99 -14.70 -9.41
C LYS A 114 -14.44 -14.18 -10.79
N GLY A 115 -13.85 -14.72 -11.86
CA GLY A 115 -14.27 -14.44 -13.23
C GLY A 115 -13.66 -13.14 -13.73
N ILE A 116 -14.03 -12.75 -14.95
CA ILE A 116 -13.62 -11.50 -15.59
C ILE A 116 -14.89 -10.89 -16.20
N SER A 117 -15.12 -9.61 -15.98
CA SER A 117 -16.29 -8.93 -16.56
C SER A 117 -16.09 -8.61 -18.04
N GLU A 118 -17.19 -8.51 -18.79
CA GLU A 118 -17.17 -8.12 -20.20
C GLU A 118 -16.74 -6.65 -20.40
N SER A 119 -17.16 -5.77 -19.50
CA SER A 119 -16.84 -4.34 -19.47
C SER A 119 -16.33 -3.91 -18.09
N PRO A 120 -15.71 -2.72 -17.96
CA PRO A 120 -15.40 -2.14 -16.65
C PRO A 120 -16.62 -2.06 -15.73
N VAL A 121 -16.52 -2.61 -14.53
CA VAL A 121 -17.57 -2.58 -13.51
C VAL A 121 -17.03 -2.17 -12.14
N TYR A 122 -17.91 -1.72 -11.26
CA TYR A 122 -17.63 -1.62 -9.83
C TYR A 122 -18.69 -2.37 -9.02
N LEU A 123 -18.28 -2.97 -7.91
CA LEU A 123 -19.18 -3.61 -6.97
C LEU A 123 -19.70 -2.56 -5.98
N CYS A 124 -21.01 -2.37 -5.92
CA CYS A 124 -21.66 -1.51 -4.94
C CYS A 124 -22.41 -2.35 -3.91
N VAL A 125 -22.08 -2.19 -2.63
CA VAL A 125 -22.81 -2.81 -1.52
C VAL A 125 -23.37 -1.72 -0.64
N LYS A 126 -24.67 -1.50 -0.75
CA LYS A 126 -25.36 -0.40 -0.06
C LYS A 126 -26.74 -0.85 0.39
N ASN A 127 -27.15 -0.41 1.59
CA ASN A 127 -28.49 -0.71 2.14
C ASN A 127 -28.84 -2.21 2.22
N GLY A 128 -27.83 -3.08 2.31
CA GLY A 128 -28.01 -4.53 2.38
C GLY A 128 -28.17 -5.24 1.03
N SER A 129 -28.12 -4.53 -0.09
CA SER A 129 -28.04 -5.11 -1.44
C SER A 129 -26.64 -4.94 -2.03
N ALA A 130 -26.19 -5.94 -2.78
CA ALA A 130 -24.97 -5.89 -3.56
C ALA A 130 -25.31 -5.96 -5.06
N GLU A 131 -24.66 -5.13 -5.87
CA GLU A 131 -24.87 -5.08 -7.33
C GLU A 131 -23.59 -4.68 -8.07
N LEU A 132 -23.46 -5.16 -9.31
CA LEU A 132 -22.40 -4.75 -10.23
C LEU A 132 -22.91 -3.61 -11.14
N ARG A 133 -22.26 -2.45 -11.05
CA ARG A 133 -22.59 -1.26 -11.83
C ARG A 133 -21.51 -0.99 -12.88
N ASP A 134 -21.87 -0.31 -13.97
CA ASP A 134 -20.91 0.14 -14.98
C ASP A 134 -19.87 1.09 -14.36
N ALA A 135 -18.61 0.91 -14.76
CA ALA A 135 -17.49 1.75 -14.36
C ALA A 135 -16.78 2.41 -15.56
N SER A 136 -17.40 2.43 -16.74
CA SER A 136 -16.75 2.91 -17.95
C SER A 136 -16.41 4.40 -17.86
N HIS A 137 -17.20 5.18 -17.12
CA HIS A 137 -16.99 6.62 -16.91
C HIS A 137 -15.85 6.95 -15.92
N VAL A 138 -15.47 6.00 -15.06
CA VAL A 138 -14.34 6.13 -14.11
C VAL A 138 -13.10 5.34 -14.53
N TRP A 139 -13.22 4.44 -15.52
CA TRP A 139 -12.07 3.74 -16.09
C TRP A 139 -11.13 4.74 -16.78
N GLY A 140 -9.82 4.60 -16.56
CA GLY A 140 -8.79 5.54 -17.03
C GLY A 140 -8.56 6.74 -16.11
N ARG A 141 -9.44 6.99 -15.13
CA ARG A 141 -9.24 8.04 -14.12
C ARG A 141 -8.25 7.59 -13.05
N ASP A 142 -7.56 8.56 -12.46
CA ASP A 142 -6.69 8.27 -11.32
C ASP A 142 -7.49 7.76 -10.09
N ALA A 143 -6.81 7.08 -9.18
CA ALA A 143 -7.46 6.42 -8.04
C ALA A 143 -8.21 7.40 -7.13
N ILE A 144 -7.69 8.62 -6.94
CA ILE A 144 -8.29 9.63 -6.06
C ILE A 144 -9.53 10.23 -6.73
N GLU A 145 -9.43 10.62 -8.00
CA GLU A 145 -10.56 11.12 -8.78
C GLU A 145 -11.66 10.06 -8.86
N SER A 146 -11.31 8.80 -9.11
CA SER A 146 -12.25 7.67 -9.16
C SER A 146 -12.96 7.46 -7.83
N GLU A 147 -12.23 7.49 -6.70
CA GLU A 147 -12.83 7.38 -5.37
C GLU A 147 -13.80 8.52 -5.09
N GLU A 148 -13.41 9.77 -5.37
CA GLU A 148 -14.24 10.95 -5.13
C GLU A 148 -15.53 10.91 -5.98
N MET A 149 -15.44 10.52 -7.25
CA MET A 149 -16.60 10.34 -8.14
C MET A 149 -17.56 9.26 -7.60
N LEU A 150 -17.02 8.08 -7.25
CA LEU A 150 -17.84 6.96 -6.76
C LEU A 150 -18.50 7.28 -5.42
N ILE A 151 -17.80 7.97 -4.50
CA ILE A 151 -18.38 8.43 -3.24
C ILE A 151 -19.54 9.41 -3.50
N ALA A 152 -19.37 10.34 -4.44
CA ALA A 152 -20.43 11.29 -4.78
C ALA A 152 -21.67 10.58 -5.37
N GLU A 153 -21.48 9.66 -6.31
CA GLU A 153 -22.54 8.86 -6.94
C GLU A 153 -23.32 8.00 -5.94
N THR A 154 -22.67 7.56 -4.86
CA THR A 154 -23.31 6.74 -3.83
C THR A 154 -23.75 7.53 -2.59
N GLY A 155 -23.85 8.85 -2.67
CA GLY A 155 -24.46 9.69 -1.62
C GLY A 155 -23.50 10.15 -0.51
N GLY A 156 -22.20 10.19 -0.80
CA GLY A 156 -21.20 10.94 -0.03
C GLY A 156 -20.67 10.27 1.23
N LYS A 157 -21.05 9.03 1.52
CA LYS A 157 -20.70 8.33 2.79
C LYS A 157 -20.07 6.95 2.59
N SER A 158 -19.96 6.48 1.36
CA SER A 158 -19.34 5.19 1.06
C SER A 158 -17.85 5.21 1.34
N GLN A 159 -17.32 4.03 1.64
CA GLN A 159 -15.88 3.78 1.67
C GLN A 159 -15.53 2.98 0.42
N VAL A 160 -14.43 3.33 -0.24
CA VAL A 160 -14.10 2.79 -1.57
C VAL A 160 -12.71 2.17 -1.53
N ALA A 161 -12.57 0.99 -2.13
CA ALA A 161 -11.29 0.42 -2.54
C ALA A 161 -11.25 0.43 -4.07
N VAL A 162 -10.24 1.06 -4.68
CA VAL A 162 -10.22 1.38 -6.12
C VAL A 162 -8.82 1.20 -6.70
N ILE A 163 -8.73 0.77 -7.96
CA ILE A 163 -7.49 0.78 -8.72
C ILE A 163 -7.33 2.07 -9.53
N GLY A 164 -6.10 2.56 -9.65
CA GLY A 164 -5.75 3.58 -10.63
C GLY A 164 -5.31 2.97 -11.97
N PRO A 165 -4.81 3.80 -12.90
CA PRO A 165 -4.35 3.38 -14.22
C PRO A 165 -3.31 2.26 -14.22
N ALA A 166 -2.47 2.14 -13.18
CA ALA A 166 -1.49 1.05 -13.10
C ALA A 166 -2.18 -0.32 -12.97
N GLY A 167 -3.24 -0.41 -12.16
CA GLY A 167 -4.04 -1.62 -12.03
C GLY A 167 -4.81 -1.94 -13.31
N GLU A 168 -5.44 -0.93 -13.93
CA GLU A 168 -6.17 -1.08 -15.19
C GLU A 168 -5.29 -1.60 -16.32
N LYS A 169 -4.03 -1.14 -16.39
CA LYS A 169 -3.01 -1.61 -17.32
C LYS A 169 -2.25 -2.84 -16.82
N CYS A 170 -2.77 -3.53 -15.80
CA CYS A 170 -2.25 -4.78 -15.25
C CYS A 170 -0.76 -4.75 -14.88
N SER A 171 -0.25 -3.63 -14.36
CA SER A 171 1.12 -3.55 -13.82
C SER A 171 1.29 -4.52 -12.67
N LEU A 172 2.29 -5.41 -12.75
CA LEU A 172 2.52 -6.42 -11.71
C LEU A 172 2.95 -5.84 -10.35
N ILE A 173 3.26 -4.54 -10.31
CA ILE A 173 3.59 -3.78 -9.10
C ILE A 173 2.49 -2.79 -8.73
N SER A 174 1.26 -3.00 -9.23
CA SER A 174 0.08 -2.20 -8.87
C SER A 174 -0.66 -2.78 -7.66
N GLY A 175 -1.30 -1.87 -6.92
CA GLY A 175 -2.08 -2.16 -5.73
C GLY A 175 -3.48 -1.56 -5.78
N VAL A 176 -4.18 -1.60 -4.63
CA VAL A 176 -5.54 -1.09 -4.48
C VAL A 176 -5.57 0.06 -3.48
N CYS A 177 -6.06 1.22 -3.90
CA CYS A 177 -6.12 2.45 -3.12
C CYS A 177 -7.41 2.56 -2.30
N ASN A 178 -7.36 3.28 -1.17
CA ASN A 178 -8.51 3.83 -0.46
C ASN A 178 -8.12 5.12 0.28
N ASP A 179 -9.10 5.91 0.70
CA ASP A 179 -8.91 7.14 1.48
C ASP A 179 -7.83 8.07 0.88
N ARG A 180 -7.95 8.39 -0.41
CA ARG A 180 -7.18 9.37 -1.19
C ARG A 180 -5.69 9.07 -1.35
N GLY A 181 -5.32 7.79 -1.30
CA GLY A 181 -3.95 7.35 -1.60
C GLY A 181 -3.33 6.41 -0.57
N ARG A 182 -4.08 5.92 0.42
CA ARG A 182 -3.62 4.76 1.19
C ARG A 182 -3.67 3.54 0.28
N LEU A 183 -2.62 2.72 0.30
CA LEU A 183 -2.43 1.72 -0.73
C LEU A 183 -2.17 0.34 -0.13
N ALA A 184 -3.00 -0.63 -0.50
CA ALA A 184 -2.69 -2.05 -0.39
C ALA A 184 -1.80 -2.41 -1.60
N ALA A 185 -0.49 -2.18 -1.48
CA ALA A 185 0.41 -1.99 -2.63
C ALA A 185 0.97 -3.28 -3.24
N ARG A 186 1.56 -4.14 -2.41
CA ARG A 186 2.43 -5.22 -2.86
C ARG A 186 1.65 -6.44 -3.33
N SER A 187 2.36 -7.41 -3.89
CA SER A 187 1.80 -8.66 -4.45
C SER A 187 1.02 -8.50 -5.77
N GLY A 188 1.00 -7.32 -6.39
CA GLY A 188 0.41 -7.11 -7.72
C GLY A 188 -1.10 -7.31 -7.78
N LEU A 189 -1.80 -7.18 -6.64
CA LEU A 189 -3.23 -7.46 -6.58
C LEU A 189 -4.08 -6.36 -7.23
N GLY A 190 -3.52 -5.17 -7.46
CA GLY A 190 -4.12 -4.18 -8.35
C GLY A 190 -4.23 -4.68 -9.80
N ALA A 191 -3.25 -5.45 -10.27
CA ALA A 191 -3.26 -6.05 -11.61
C ALA A 191 -4.33 -7.13 -11.74
N VAL A 192 -4.48 -7.96 -10.70
CA VAL A 192 -5.55 -8.96 -10.64
C VAL A 192 -6.91 -8.28 -10.70
N MET A 193 -7.11 -7.19 -9.95
CA MET A 193 -8.34 -6.42 -9.95
C MET A 193 -8.61 -5.79 -11.33
N GLY A 194 -7.59 -5.25 -12.00
CA GLY A 194 -7.71 -4.70 -13.35
C GLY A 194 -7.95 -5.74 -14.45
N ALA A 195 -7.29 -6.90 -14.40
CA ALA A 195 -7.50 -8.01 -15.32
C ALA A 195 -8.94 -8.54 -15.28
N LYS A 196 -9.58 -8.43 -14.10
CA LYS A 196 -10.99 -8.76 -13.90
C LYS A 196 -11.96 -7.66 -14.37
N LYS A 197 -11.45 -6.51 -14.81
CA LYS A 197 -12.20 -5.28 -15.13
C LYS A 197 -13.04 -4.75 -13.97
N LEU A 198 -12.62 -5.02 -12.74
CA LEU A 198 -13.26 -4.48 -11.54
C LEU A 198 -12.54 -3.19 -11.14
N LYS A 199 -13.15 -2.03 -11.41
CA LYS A 199 -12.56 -0.72 -11.06
C LYS A 199 -12.53 -0.48 -9.55
N ALA A 200 -13.61 -0.83 -8.85
CA ALA A 200 -13.74 -0.51 -7.43
C ALA A 200 -14.69 -1.45 -6.68
N VAL A 201 -14.55 -1.44 -5.35
CA VAL A 201 -15.52 -1.96 -4.38
C VAL A 201 -15.98 -0.82 -3.49
N VAL A 202 -17.27 -0.50 -3.54
CA VAL A 202 -17.91 0.63 -2.88
C VAL A 202 -18.85 0.13 -1.79
N LEU A 203 -18.60 0.51 -0.54
CA LEU A 203 -19.27 -0.03 0.64
C LEU A 203 -19.97 1.06 1.45
N ASP A 204 -21.28 0.94 1.64
CA ASP A 204 -22.09 1.79 2.54
C ASP A 204 -23.02 0.91 3.39
N GLY A 205 -22.51 0.52 4.55
CA GLY A 205 -23.20 -0.30 5.52
C GLY A 205 -23.33 0.39 6.87
N LYS A 206 -24.37 0.00 7.62
CA LYS A 206 -24.67 0.51 8.98
C LYS A 206 -24.87 -0.59 10.02
N ARG A 207 -24.64 -1.86 9.68
CA ARG A 207 -24.83 -2.97 10.62
C ARG A 207 -23.89 -2.81 11.80
N ARG A 208 -24.42 -3.11 12.98
CA ARG A 208 -23.63 -3.17 14.22
C ARG A 208 -22.87 -4.50 14.26
N ILE A 209 -21.62 -4.44 14.72
CA ILE A 209 -20.83 -5.63 15.00
C ILE A 209 -21.05 -5.97 16.48
N ASP A 210 -21.61 -7.15 16.72
CA ASP A 210 -21.87 -7.64 18.07
C ASP A 210 -20.62 -8.26 18.68
N VAL A 211 -20.51 -8.09 19.99
CA VAL A 211 -19.35 -8.51 20.79
C VAL A 211 -19.85 -9.17 22.05
N HIS A 212 -19.15 -10.19 22.54
CA HIS A 212 -19.58 -10.92 23.73
C HIS A 212 -19.68 -10.01 24.97
N ASN A 213 -18.63 -9.23 25.25
CA ASN A 213 -18.58 -8.35 26.41
C ASN A 213 -18.12 -6.94 26.00
N ARG A 214 -19.08 -6.06 25.75
CA ARG A 214 -18.83 -4.67 25.33
C ARG A 214 -18.15 -3.83 26.41
N ALA A 215 -18.50 -4.06 27.69
CA ALA A 215 -17.90 -3.34 28.81
C ALA A 215 -16.41 -3.66 28.92
N GLU A 216 -16.04 -4.94 28.71
CA GLU A 216 -14.65 -5.38 28.77
C GLU A 216 -13.83 -4.85 27.58
N ILE A 217 -14.38 -4.89 26.34
CA ILE A 217 -13.71 -4.25 25.19
C ILE A 217 -13.45 -2.78 25.48
N LYS A 218 -14.44 -2.06 26.03
CA LYS A 218 -14.27 -0.64 26.39
C LYS A 218 -13.17 -0.46 27.43
N ARG A 219 -13.12 -1.30 28.48
CA ARG A 219 -12.09 -1.24 29.53
C ARG A 219 -10.69 -1.46 28.97
N LEU A 220 -10.52 -2.49 28.13
CA LEU A 220 -9.24 -2.82 27.49
C LEU A 220 -8.80 -1.72 26.50
N SER A 221 -9.72 -1.20 25.68
CA SER A 221 -9.45 -0.08 24.79
C SER A 221 -9.05 1.18 25.57
N GLN A 222 -9.71 1.49 26.68
CA GLN A 222 -9.33 2.63 27.54
C GLN A 222 -7.93 2.45 28.15
N MET A 223 -7.61 1.24 28.59
CA MET A 223 -6.27 0.91 29.10
C MET A 223 -5.22 1.13 28.01
N CYS A 224 -5.43 0.58 26.81
CA CYS A 224 -4.56 0.80 25.65
C CYS A 224 -4.41 2.30 25.31
N ASN A 225 -5.51 3.05 25.30
CA ASN A 225 -5.46 4.49 25.00
C ASN A 225 -4.61 5.27 26.02
N LYS A 226 -4.68 4.94 27.33
CA LYS A 226 -3.83 5.57 28.34
C LYS A 226 -2.34 5.40 28.01
N TRP A 227 -1.94 4.20 27.61
CA TRP A 227 -0.57 3.92 27.16
C TRP A 227 -0.19 4.68 25.89
N VAL A 228 -1.11 4.81 24.93
CA VAL A 228 -0.84 5.52 23.67
C VAL A 228 -0.73 7.03 23.88
N GLN A 229 -1.58 7.60 24.74
CA GLN A 229 -1.60 9.04 24.99
C GLN A 229 -0.42 9.53 25.81
N PHE A 230 0.15 8.71 26.70
CA PHE A 230 1.39 9.04 27.38
C PHE A 230 2.51 9.32 26.37
N GLN A 231 3.15 10.47 26.44
CA GLN A 231 4.23 10.87 25.53
C GLN A 231 5.35 11.52 26.35
N PRO A 232 6.48 10.84 26.58
CA PRO A 232 7.63 11.48 27.20
C PRO A 232 8.23 12.52 26.25
N PRO A 233 8.88 13.57 26.76
CA PRO A 233 9.68 14.48 25.94
C PRO A 233 10.70 13.68 25.14
N PHE A 234 10.77 13.94 23.83
CA PHE A 234 11.62 13.15 22.92
C PHE A 234 12.53 14.04 22.08
N LEU A 235 13.69 13.48 21.70
CA LEU A 235 14.80 14.18 21.03
C LEU A 235 14.36 14.94 19.77
N PRO A 236 14.99 16.11 19.46
CA PRO A 236 14.85 16.79 18.18
C PRO A 236 15.28 15.88 17.02
N GLY A 237 14.68 16.02 15.83
CA GLY A 237 14.99 15.15 14.69
C GLY A 237 16.42 15.26 14.21
N LYS A 238 17.10 16.41 14.42
CA LYS A 238 18.53 16.59 14.14
C LYS A 238 19.44 15.64 14.94
N MET A 239 18.99 15.16 16.10
CA MET A 239 19.72 14.17 16.91
C MET A 239 19.64 12.76 16.34
N ALA A 240 18.72 12.48 15.39
CA ALA A 240 18.55 11.14 14.82
C ALA A 240 19.83 10.64 14.15
N ALA A 241 20.56 11.52 13.45
CA ALA A 241 21.83 11.15 12.82
C ALA A 241 22.91 10.73 13.83
N TYR A 242 23.00 11.48 14.94
CA TYR A 242 23.94 11.17 16.02
C TYR A 242 23.61 9.85 16.70
N VAL A 243 22.32 9.61 16.99
CA VAL A 243 21.85 8.35 17.58
C VAL A 243 22.13 7.18 16.64
N GLY A 244 21.85 7.30 15.35
CA GLY A 244 22.16 6.25 14.37
C GLY A 244 23.66 5.94 14.27
N THR A 245 24.50 6.99 14.23
CA THR A 245 25.96 6.85 14.24
C THR A 245 26.46 6.14 15.51
N LEU A 246 25.90 6.51 16.67
CA LEU A 246 26.25 5.90 17.95
C LEU A 246 25.85 4.41 17.98
N MET A 247 24.65 4.08 17.52
CA MET A 247 24.18 2.69 17.47
C MET A 247 25.04 1.81 16.57
N ARG A 248 25.59 2.36 15.49
CA ARG A 248 26.51 1.63 14.60
C ARG A 248 27.83 1.23 15.27
N VAL A 249 28.36 2.07 16.16
CA VAL A 249 29.69 1.83 16.79
C VAL A 249 29.60 1.03 18.10
N LEU A 250 28.42 0.97 18.71
CA LEU A 250 28.23 0.24 19.97
C LEU A 250 28.15 -1.27 19.71
N PRO A 251 28.82 -2.11 20.52
CA PRO A 251 28.78 -3.57 20.39
C PRO A 251 27.46 -4.18 20.92
N VAL A 252 26.52 -3.35 21.36
CA VAL A 252 25.21 -3.74 21.90
C VAL A 252 24.12 -3.00 21.15
N GLN A 253 23.17 -3.74 20.59
CA GLN A 253 21.99 -3.16 19.96
C GLN A 253 20.86 -3.08 20.97
N MET A 254 20.32 -1.89 21.19
CA MET A 254 19.17 -1.71 22.05
C MET A 254 17.93 -2.25 21.35
N ALA A 255 17.21 -3.16 22.00
CA ALA A 255 15.85 -3.48 21.59
C ALA A 255 14.99 -2.21 21.76
N MET A 256 14.47 -1.68 20.65
CA MET A 256 13.50 -0.61 20.70
C MET A 256 12.19 -1.16 21.29
N ASP A 257 11.89 -0.79 22.52
CA ASP A 257 10.62 -1.17 23.12
C ASP A 257 9.43 -0.46 22.44
N GLY A 258 8.23 -0.99 22.65
CA GLY A 258 7.01 -0.43 22.07
C GLY A 258 6.69 0.99 22.56
N LEU A 259 7.20 1.42 23.71
CA LEU A 259 6.95 2.75 24.26
C LEU A 259 7.74 3.82 23.50
N LEU A 260 9.02 3.55 23.25
CA LEU A 260 9.91 4.37 22.45
C LEU A 260 9.40 4.45 21.00
N TYR A 261 9.14 3.29 20.37
CA TYR A 261 8.72 3.25 18.98
C TYR A 261 7.37 3.96 18.75
N LYS A 262 6.42 3.82 19.68
CA LYS A 262 5.16 4.59 19.66
C LYS A 262 5.42 6.11 19.68
N THR A 263 6.36 6.58 20.50
CA THR A 263 6.67 8.02 20.59
C THR A 263 7.22 8.56 19.26
N LEU A 264 8.09 7.78 18.60
CA LEU A 264 8.59 8.05 17.26
C LEU A 264 7.45 8.11 16.23
N LEU A 265 6.59 7.10 16.19
CA LEU A 265 5.44 7.04 15.28
C LEU A 265 4.45 8.18 15.52
N LYS A 266 4.16 8.53 16.78
CA LYS A 266 3.24 9.63 17.09
C LYS A 266 3.82 10.98 16.68
N LYS A 267 5.13 11.17 16.76
CA LYS A 267 5.78 12.43 16.36
C LYS A 267 5.95 12.53 14.86
N TRP A 268 6.65 11.58 14.24
CA TRP A 268 7.09 11.65 12.85
C TRP A 268 6.38 10.66 11.92
N GLY A 269 5.66 9.68 12.45
CA GLY A 269 5.20 8.54 11.67
C GLY A 269 6.34 7.54 11.43
N THR A 270 6.19 6.68 10.42
CA THR A 270 7.23 5.71 10.06
C THR A 270 8.52 6.39 9.62
N GLY A 271 8.43 7.58 9.01
CA GLY A 271 9.57 8.40 8.62
C GLY A 271 10.53 8.78 9.75
N SER A 272 10.17 8.54 11.01
CA SER A 272 11.08 8.61 12.17
C SER A 272 12.39 7.86 11.98
N MET A 273 12.37 6.73 11.24
CA MET A 273 13.53 5.90 11.02
C MET A 273 14.38 6.33 9.82
N ASN A 274 13.89 7.22 8.95
CA ASN A 274 14.57 7.53 7.68
C ASN A 274 16.05 7.90 7.86
N GLN A 275 16.32 8.93 8.68
CA GLN A 275 17.69 9.37 8.91
C GLN A 275 18.47 8.42 9.83
N MET A 276 17.81 7.86 10.85
CA MET A 276 18.46 6.98 11.82
C MET A 276 18.96 5.69 11.17
N SER A 277 18.13 5.07 10.33
CA SER A 277 18.43 3.81 9.64
C SER A 277 19.56 3.98 8.63
N VAL A 278 19.59 5.12 7.92
CA VAL A 278 20.69 5.44 7.00
C VAL A 278 22.01 5.54 7.76
N GLU A 279 22.07 6.29 8.86
CA GLU A 279 23.32 6.42 9.63
C GLU A 279 23.73 5.14 10.37
N MET A 280 22.77 4.26 10.66
CA MET A 280 23.02 2.92 11.22
C MET A 280 23.62 1.96 10.19
N GLY A 281 23.50 2.26 8.89
CA GLY A 281 23.90 1.36 7.80
C GLY A 281 22.83 0.32 7.44
N ASP A 282 21.58 0.53 7.87
CA ASP A 282 20.44 -0.37 7.67
C ASP A 282 19.41 0.32 6.77
N SER A 283 19.84 0.72 5.57
CA SER A 283 18.97 1.39 4.60
C SER A 283 19.39 1.05 3.19
N PRO A 284 18.42 0.96 2.26
CA PRO A 284 18.72 0.72 0.87
C PRO A 284 19.38 1.97 0.26
N ILE A 285 20.68 1.88 -0.03
CA ILE A 285 21.44 2.93 -0.70
C ILE A 285 21.98 2.39 -2.01
N LYS A 286 21.80 3.15 -3.10
CA LYS A 286 22.39 2.85 -4.43
C LYS A 286 22.13 1.41 -4.88
N ASN A 287 20.85 1.04 -5.04
CA ASN A 287 20.41 -0.33 -5.36
C ASN A 287 21.05 -1.42 -4.48
N TRP A 288 21.16 -1.18 -3.16
CA TRP A 288 21.80 -2.08 -2.18
C TRP A 288 23.32 -2.31 -2.34
N LYS A 289 23.96 -1.71 -3.36
CA LYS A 289 25.42 -1.72 -3.54
C LYS A 289 26.13 -0.72 -2.64
N GLY A 290 25.42 0.32 -2.21
CA GLY A 290 25.97 1.40 -1.40
C GLY A 290 25.67 1.27 0.08
N THR A 291 26.30 2.14 0.86
CA THR A 291 26.13 2.25 2.31
C THR A 291 25.87 3.70 2.73
N ASN A 292 25.81 3.95 4.03
CA ASN A 292 25.78 5.30 4.58
C ASN A 292 26.95 6.19 4.10
N GLU A 293 28.08 5.59 3.71
CA GLU A 293 29.25 6.33 3.24
C GLU A 293 29.00 6.96 1.87
N ASP A 294 28.37 6.21 0.96
CA ASP A 294 27.97 6.70 -0.37
C ASP A 294 26.92 7.82 -0.26
N TRP A 295 25.96 7.65 0.65
CA TRP A 295 24.90 8.64 0.88
C TRP A 295 25.49 9.94 1.45
N GLY A 296 26.27 9.83 2.51
CA GLY A 296 26.97 10.92 3.17
C GLY A 296 26.07 11.79 4.06
N ILE A 297 26.68 12.46 5.04
CA ILE A 297 25.96 13.26 6.05
C ILE A 297 25.21 14.45 5.45
N ALA A 298 25.65 14.97 4.30
CA ALA A 298 25.00 16.07 3.61
C ALA A 298 23.62 15.65 3.07
N ARG A 299 23.55 14.52 2.33
CA ARG A 299 22.28 13.98 1.83
C ARG A 299 21.42 13.42 2.95
N SER A 300 22.01 12.88 4.01
CA SER A 300 21.29 12.41 5.20
C SER A 300 20.32 13.45 5.78
N ARG A 301 20.67 14.74 5.68
CA ARG A 301 19.78 15.84 6.11
C ARG A 301 18.49 15.94 5.29
N SER A 302 18.48 15.48 4.03
CA SER A 302 17.28 15.49 3.17
C SER A 302 16.20 14.53 3.67
N VAL A 303 16.61 13.42 4.30
CA VAL A 303 15.71 12.41 4.87
C VAL A 303 15.45 12.64 6.37
N ASN A 304 15.74 13.84 6.87
CA ASN A 304 15.46 14.20 8.25
C ASN A 304 13.94 14.21 8.53
N PRO A 305 13.46 13.55 9.60
CA PRO A 305 12.03 13.44 9.87
C PRO A 305 11.35 14.77 10.21
N ASP A 306 12.07 15.75 10.78
CA ASP A 306 11.53 17.11 10.98
C ASP A 306 11.46 17.89 9.65
N ALA A 307 12.31 17.57 8.66
CA ALA A 307 12.22 18.19 7.33
C ALA A 307 10.89 17.82 6.66
N ILE A 308 10.53 16.52 6.64
CA ILE A 308 9.24 16.04 6.13
C ILE A 308 8.08 16.63 6.94
N ARG A 309 8.20 16.66 8.28
CA ARG A 309 7.16 17.18 9.16
C ARG A 309 6.86 18.67 8.95
N ARG A 310 7.81 19.48 8.45
CA ARG A 310 7.53 20.89 8.12
C ARG A 310 6.47 21.07 7.04
N HIS A 311 6.25 20.05 6.20
CA HIS A 311 5.20 20.04 5.19
C HIS A 311 3.88 19.49 5.75
N GLU A 312 3.87 18.85 6.94
CA GLU A 312 2.68 18.22 7.53
C GLU A 312 1.68 19.29 7.99
N LYS A 313 0.57 19.41 7.27
CA LYS A 313 -0.53 20.34 7.56
C LYS A 313 -1.45 19.79 8.65
N VAL A 314 -1.77 18.49 8.58
CA VAL A 314 -2.64 17.83 9.55
C VAL A 314 -2.34 16.34 9.65
N LYS A 315 -2.45 15.78 10.85
CA LYS A 315 -2.38 14.32 11.05
C LYS A 315 -3.72 13.66 10.80
N TYR A 316 -3.70 12.47 10.22
CA TYR A 316 -4.88 11.65 10.08
C TYR A 316 -4.69 10.31 10.81
N HIS A 317 -5.81 9.61 11.00
CA HIS A 317 -5.86 8.36 11.74
C HIS A 317 -6.49 7.28 10.85
N CYS A 318 -6.07 6.02 11.01
CA CYS A 318 -6.90 4.90 10.57
C CYS A 318 -8.14 4.81 11.49
N TYR A 319 -9.16 4.06 11.06
CA TYR A 319 -10.30 3.77 11.92
C TYR A 319 -9.84 3.20 13.28
N ALA A 320 -10.39 3.76 14.36
CA ALA A 320 -10.09 3.39 15.76
C ALA A 320 -8.60 3.49 16.17
N CYS A 321 -7.77 4.25 15.45
CA CYS A 321 -6.36 4.42 15.79
C CYS A 321 -6.11 5.69 16.62
N PRO A 322 -5.69 5.60 17.89
CA PRO A 322 -5.35 6.77 18.70
C PRO A 322 -3.96 7.38 18.40
N LEU A 323 -3.14 6.70 17.58
CA LEU A 323 -1.75 7.06 17.34
C LEU A 323 -1.56 8.15 16.27
N GLY A 324 -2.18 7.98 15.10
CA GLY A 324 -2.10 8.97 14.00
C GLY A 324 -0.70 9.11 13.39
N CYS A 325 -0.16 8.02 12.81
CA CYS A 325 1.18 8.05 12.21
C CYS A 325 1.24 8.82 10.88
N GLY A 326 0.16 8.81 10.11
CA GLY A 326 0.05 9.48 8.81
C GLY A 326 -0.42 10.93 8.92
N GLY A 327 -0.35 11.65 7.82
CA GLY A 327 -0.79 13.04 7.73
C GLY A 327 -0.92 13.49 6.28
N ILE A 328 -1.51 14.66 6.08
CA ILE A 328 -1.54 15.36 4.80
C ILE A 328 -0.43 16.39 4.80
N CYS A 329 0.38 16.36 3.75
CA CYS A 329 1.49 17.28 3.54
C CYS A 329 1.19 18.23 2.38
N THR A 330 1.63 19.47 2.53
CA THR A 330 1.69 20.44 1.41
C THR A 330 2.80 20.05 0.46
N MET A 331 2.53 20.15 -0.85
CA MET A 331 3.45 19.80 -1.92
C MET A 331 3.34 20.81 -3.06
N GLN A 332 4.42 21.04 -3.79
CA GLN A 332 4.39 21.85 -5.02
C GLN A 332 3.72 21.10 -6.19
N GLY A 333 3.25 21.83 -7.19
CA GLY A 333 2.67 21.25 -8.41
C GLY A 333 1.14 21.24 -8.43
N LYS A 334 0.56 20.43 -9.34
CA LYS A 334 -0.85 20.49 -9.75
C LYS A 334 -1.85 20.35 -8.60
N TYR A 335 -1.59 19.47 -7.64
CA TYR A 335 -2.57 19.06 -6.64
C TYR A 335 -2.38 19.71 -5.25
N GLY A 336 -1.23 20.33 -4.99
CA GLY A 336 -0.96 21.13 -3.77
C GLY A 336 -0.83 20.36 -2.45
N GLU A 337 -1.40 19.16 -2.36
CA GLU A 337 -1.40 18.31 -1.17
C GLU A 337 -1.20 16.83 -1.55
N THR A 338 -0.56 16.08 -0.66
CA THR A 338 -0.38 14.63 -0.79
C THR A 338 -0.36 13.96 0.59
N HIS A 339 -0.44 12.63 0.60
CA HIS A 339 -0.19 11.85 1.82
C HIS A 339 1.27 11.99 2.23
N LYS A 340 1.51 12.17 3.53
CA LYS A 340 2.86 12.16 4.10
C LYS A 340 3.57 10.85 3.70
N PRO A 341 4.75 10.92 3.06
CA PRO A 341 5.51 9.74 2.69
C PRO A 341 5.84 8.86 3.90
N GLU A 342 5.67 7.56 3.72
CA GLU A 342 6.10 6.56 4.70
C GLU A 342 7.61 6.31 4.54
N TYR A 343 8.23 5.68 5.56
CA TYR A 343 9.65 5.33 5.57
C TYR A 343 10.11 4.67 4.27
N GLU A 344 9.37 3.64 3.87
CA GLU A 344 9.66 2.86 2.67
C GLU A 344 9.60 3.70 1.40
N SER A 345 8.62 4.59 1.27
CA SER A 345 8.52 5.47 0.10
C SER A 345 9.68 6.45 0.03
N VAL A 346 10.11 7.01 1.16
CA VAL A 346 11.24 7.96 1.19
C VAL A 346 12.54 7.27 0.79
N LEU A 347 12.83 6.09 1.34
CA LEU A 347 14.09 5.41 1.03
C LEU A 347 14.06 4.68 -0.32
N SER A 348 12.91 4.22 -0.78
CA SER A 348 12.81 3.58 -2.10
C SER A 348 12.88 4.60 -3.25
N LEU A 349 12.28 5.79 -3.09
CA LEU A 349 12.32 6.86 -4.09
C LEU A 349 13.53 7.79 -3.92
N GLY A 350 14.20 7.71 -2.77
CA GLY A 350 15.38 8.50 -2.41
C GLY A 350 16.66 7.66 -2.39
N GLY A 351 16.86 6.94 -1.29
CA GLY A 351 18.07 6.15 -0.99
C GLY A 351 18.51 5.22 -2.12
N LEU A 352 17.59 4.40 -2.64
CA LEU A 352 17.88 3.44 -3.72
C LEU A 352 18.47 4.10 -4.97
N SER A 353 17.99 5.30 -5.34
CA SER A 353 18.39 6.02 -6.55
C SER A 353 19.34 7.20 -6.28
N MET A 354 19.85 7.33 -5.05
CA MET A 354 20.68 8.46 -4.61
C MET A 354 19.99 9.85 -4.70
N ASN A 355 18.65 9.86 -4.76
CA ASN A 355 17.83 11.06 -4.91
C ASN A 355 17.58 11.75 -3.56
N ALA A 356 18.21 12.91 -3.35
CA ALA A 356 18.07 13.71 -2.13
C ALA A 356 17.07 14.88 -2.26
N ASP A 357 16.35 14.97 -3.38
CA ASP A 357 15.36 16.02 -3.64
C ASP A 357 14.01 15.66 -3.00
N LEU A 358 13.74 16.26 -1.84
CA LEU A 358 12.53 15.99 -1.07
C LEU A 358 11.23 16.39 -1.80
N GLU A 359 11.24 17.47 -2.60
CA GLU A 359 10.05 17.87 -3.38
C GLU A 359 9.73 16.81 -4.44
N SER A 360 10.76 16.28 -5.10
CA SER A 360 10.57 15.17 -6.04
C SER A 360 9.98 13.93 -5.36
N ILE A 361 10.39 13.61 -4.12
CA ILE A 361 9.86 12.46 -3.37
C ILE A 361 8.38 12.64 -3.06
N PHE A 362 7.95 13.84 -2.66
CA PHE A 362 6.51 14.12 -2.47
C PHE A 362 5.73 13.96 -3.77
N HIS A 363 6.23 14.54 -4.87
CA HIS A 363 5.60 14.43 -6.21
C HIS A 363 5.46 12.97 -6.64
N LEU A 364 6.52 12.19 -6.53
CA LEU A 364 6.54 10.78 -6.87
C LEU A 364 5.57 9.96 -6.02
N CYS A 365 5.47 10.24 -4.71
CA CYS A 365 4.48 9.62 -3.85
C CYS A 365 3.05 9.91 -4.32
N ASP A 366 2.74 11.16 -4.69
CA ASP A 366 1.40 11.52 -5.21
C ASP A 366 1.10 10.82 -6.55
N VAL A 367 2.05 10.85 -7.49
CA VAL A 367 1.93 10.18 -8.79
C VAL A 367 1.65 8.69 -8.62
N LEU A 368 2.39 8.02 -7.74
CA LEU A 368 2.25 6.57 -7.50
C LEU A 368 0.95 6.24 -6.76
N ASN A 369 0.53 7.05 -5.78
CA ASN A 369 -0.75 6.88 -5.09
C ASN A 369 -1.95 7.05 -6.05
N ARG A 370 -1.90 8.05 -6.94
CA ARG A 370 -2.91 8.29 -7.98
C ARG A 370 -2.93 7.18 -9.01
N ALA A 371 -1.76 6.68 -9.41
CA ALA A 371 -1.63 5.55 -10.32
C ALA A 371 -2.12 4.23 -9.71
N GLY A 372 -2.06 4.09 -8.38
CA GLY A 372 -2.22 2.83 -7.68
C GLY A 372 -1.01 1.90 -7.88
N MET A 373 0.20 2.44 -7.83
CA MET A 373 1.46 1.71 -8.04
C MET A 373 2.33 1.72 -6.78
N ASP A 374 2.96 0.59 -6.46
CA ASP A 374 3.78 0.41 -5.26
C ASP A 374 5.07 1.23 -5.31
N THR A 375 5.30 2.08 -4.30
CA THR A 375 6.49 2.93 -4.20
C THR A 375 7.77 2.14 -4.02
N ILE A 376 7.72 1.01 -3.32
CA ILE A 376 8.89 0.17 -3.06
C ILE A 376 9.36 -0.46 -4.36
N SER A 377 8.47 -1.21 -5.02
CA SER A 377 8.80 -1.90 -6.26
C SER A 377 9.12 -0.91 -7.39
N ALA A 378 8.44 0.23 -7.47
CA ALA A 378 8.77 1.28 -8.44
C ALA A 378 10.17 1.86 -8.20
N GLY A 379 10.49 2.24 -6.95
CA GLY A 379 11.81 2.77 -6.57
C GLY A 379 12.96 1.77 -6.83
N ALA A 380 12.76 0.50 -6.47
CA ALA A 380 13.71 -0.57 -6.78
C ALA A 380 13.91 -0.77 -8.29
N THR A 381 12.83 -0.69 -9.07
CA THR A 381 12.92 -0.84 -10.53
C THR A 381 13.66 0.32 -11.20
N VAL A 382 13.49 1.55 -10.69
CA VAL A 382 14.26 2.70 -11.15
C VAL A 382 15.73 2.54 -10.80
N ALA A 383 16.06 2.15 -9.57
CA ALA A 383 17.44 1.96 -9.14
C ALA A 383 18.15 0.86 -9.94
N PHE A 384 17.46 -0.24 -10.21
CA PHE A 384 17.89 -1.28 -11.14
C PHE A 384 18.18 -0.73 -12.54
N ALA A 385 17.30 0.11 -13.10
CA ALA A 385 17.50 0.71 -14.41
C ALA A 385 18.70 1.67 -14.45
N ILE A 386 18.91 2.45 -13.38
CA ILE A 386 20.09 3.31 -13.22
C ILE A 386 21.37 2.46 -13.19
N GLU A 387 21.37 1.34 -12.47
CA GLU A 387 22.56 0.49 -12.42
C GLU A 387 22.84 -0.23 -13.74
N CYS A 388 21.80 -0.70 -14.44
CA CYS A 388 21.93 -1.22 -15.80
C CYS A 388 22.49 -0.17 -16.77
N TYR A 389 22.12 1.09 -16.59
CA TYR A 389 22.67 2.20 -17.38
C TYR A 389 24.14 2.48 -17.03
N GLU A 390 24.50 2.48 -15.74
CA GLU A 390 25.91 2.57 -15.27
C GLU A 390 26.77 1.42 -15.85
N ALA A 391 26.20 0.22 -15.96
CA ALA A 391 26.87 -0.96 -16.52
C ALA A 391 26.90 -0.99 -18.06
N GLY A 392 26.26 -0.03 -18.75
CA GLY A 392 26.17 -0.01 -20.22
C GLY A 392 25.22 -1.06 -20.81
N ILE A 393 24.39 -1.70 -19.99
CA ILE A 393 23.34 -2.64 -20.43
C ILE A 393 22.19 -1.90 -21.11
N LEU A 394 21.80 -0.76 -20.53
CA LEU A 394 20.87 0.21 -21.10
C LEU A 394 21.66 1.42 -21.61
N THR A 395 21.32 1.89 -22.81
CA THR A 395 21.93 3.09 -23.40
C THR A 395 21.00 4.30 -23.34
N LYS A 396 21.51 5.47 -23.74
CA LYS A 396 20.70 6.69 -23.83
C LYS A 396 19.59 6.58 -24.89
N GLU A 397 19.80 5.79 -25.93
CA GLU A 397 18.76 5.47 -26.91
C GLU A 397 17.66 4.60 -26.29
N ASP A 398 18.02 3.59 -25.49
CA ASP A 398 17.05 2.70 -24.83
C ASP A 398 16.15 3.45 -23.82
N THR A 399 16.63 4.57 -23.28
CA THR A 399 15.97 5.34 -22.22
C THR A 399 15.19 6.55 -22.75
N ASP A 400 14.93 6.63 -24.06
CA ASP A 400 14.33 7.79 -24.74
C ASP A 400 15.08 9.10 -24.47
N GLY A 401 16.41 9.03 -24.32
CA GLY A 401 17.27 10.19 -24.05
C GLY A 401 17.45 10.54 -22.57
N LEU A 402 16.81 9.81 -21.64
CA LEU A 402 16.98 10.04 -20.21
C LEU A 402 18.38 9.61 -19.73
N GLU A 403 19.06 10.51 -19.03
CA GLU A 403 20.36 10.22 -18.42
C GLU A 403 20.16 9.60 -17.03
N LEU A 404 20.08 8.26 -17.00
CA LEU A 404 19.85 7.49 -15.77
C LEU A 404 21.14 7.40 -14.94
N THR A 405 21.48 8.48 -14.25
CA THR A 405 22.63 8.57 -13.35
C THR A 405 22.19 8.70 -11.89
N TRP A 406 23.02 8.21 -10.97
CA TRP A 406 22.74 8.25 -9.53
C TRP A 406 22.52 9.69 -9.04
N GLY A 407 21.37 9.94 -8.42
CA GLY A 407 21.00 11.24 -7.87
C GLY A 407 20.41 12.23 -8.88
N ASN A 408 20.20 11.83 -10.13
CA ASN A 408 19.48 12.63 -11.12
C ASN A 408 17.96 12.58 -10.87
N SER A 409 17.47 13.44 -9.98
CA SER A 409 16.05 13.48 -9.58
C SER A 409 15.11 13.73 -10.77
N VAL A 410 15.54 14.54 -11.75
CA VAL A 410 14.75 14.84 -12.95
C VAL A 410 14.52 13.58 -13.79
N ALA A 411 15.57 12.78 -14.00
CA ALA A 411 15.46 11.52 -14.72
C ALA A 411 14.61 10.49 -13.97
N VAL A 412 14.76 10.40 -12.63
CA VAL A 412 13.94 9.52 -11.77
C VAL A 412 12.45 9.87 -11.88
N VAL A 413 12.10 11.16 -11.81
CA VAL A 413 10.72 11.64 -11.97
C VAL A 413 10.17 11.26 -13.34
N ALA A 414 10.90 11.59 -14.41
CA ALA A 414 10.47 11.29 -15.77
C ALA A 414 10.28 9.78 -16.01
N LEU A 415 11.15 8.94 -15.45
CA LEU A 415 11.08 7.49 -15.62
C LEU A 415 9.86 6.90 -14.91
N ILE A 416 9.57 7.29 -13.66
CA ILE A 416 8.39 6.81 -12.93
C ILE A 416 7.10 7.24 -13.64
N GLU A 417 7.05 8.48 -14.12
CA GLU A 417 5.90 8.95 -14.89
C GLU A 417 5.69 8.13 -16.18
N LYS A 418 6.78 7.79 -16.89
CA LYS A 418 6.73 6.85 -18.03
C LYS A 418 6.27 5.46 -17.61
N MET A 419 6.70 4.93 -16.46
CA MET A 419 6.26 3.63 -15.94
C MET A 419 4.75 3.61 -15.67
N VAL A 420 4.22 4.64 -15.00
CA VAL A 420 2.77 4.79 -14.77
C VAL A 420 1.99 4.85 -16.07
N ARG A 421 2.53 5.53 -17.08
CA ARG A 421 1.91 5.63 -18.40
C ARG A 421 2.13 4.40 -19.29
N ARG A 422 3.08 3.52 -18.95
CA ARG A 422 3.60 2.45 -19.83
C ARG A 422 4.05 2.99 -21.18
N GLU A 423 4.92 4.00 -21.17
CA GLU A 423 5.44 4.66 -22.38
C GLU A 423 6.94 4.42 -22.55
N GLY A 424 7.36 3.94 -23.72
CA GLY A 424 8.77 3.67 -24.03
C GLY A 424 9.39 2.69 -23.03
N ILE A 425 10.55 3.04 -22.48
CA ILE A 425 11.20 2.28 -21.40
C ILE A 425 10.30 2.08 -20.17
N GLY A 426 9.31 2.96 -19.96
CA GLY A 426 8.35 2.82 -18.88
C GLY A 426 7.55 1.51 -18.95
N ASP A 427 7.16 1.05 -20.15
CA ASP A 427 6.42 -0.21 -20.30
C ASP A 427 7.29 -1.44 -19.98
N LEU A 428 8.57 -1.39 -20.35
CA LEU A 428 9.55 -2.43 -20.03
C LEU A 428 9.70 -2.61 -18.51
N LEU A 429 9.65 -1.51 -17.75
CA LEU A 429 9.89 -1.46 -16.31
C LEU A 429 8.62 -1.57 -15.46
N ALA A 430 7.43 -1.31 -16.02
CA ALA A 430 6.18 -1.23 -15.26
C ALA A 430 5.75 -2.54 -14.57
N ASP A 431 6.42 -3.67 -14.83
CA ASP A 431 6.13 -4.97 -14.22
C ASP A 431 7.16 -5.40 -13.15
N GLY A 432 8.07 -4.50 -12.79
CA GLY A 432 9.08 -4.72 -11.75
C GLY A 432 10.39 -5.36 -12.23
N VAL A 433 11.41 -5.30 -11.38
CA VAL A 433 12.81 -5.70 -11.67
C VAL A 433 12.93 -7.08 -12.30
N LYS A 434 12.23 -8.09 -11.79
CA LYS A 434 12.35 -9.48 -12.27
C LYS A 434 11.88 -9.64 -13.71
N VAL A 435 10.78 -8.98 -14.07
CA VAL A 435 10.25 -9.03 -15.44
C VAL A 435 11.09 -8.16 -16.37
N ALA A 436 11.48 -6.97 -15.90
CA ALA A 436 12.34 -6.07 -16.64
C ALA A 436 13.70 -6.73 -16.99
N ALA A 437 14.40 -7.30 -16.01
CA ALA A 437 15.68 -7.96 -16.20
C ALA A 437 15.60 -9.10 -17.25
N ARG A 438 14.54 -9.92 -17.20
CA ARG A 438 14.32 -10.97 -18.20
C ARG A 438 14.10 -10.42 -19.61
N LYS A 439 13.35 -9.32 -19.75
CA LYS A 439 13.09 -8.68 -21.05
C LYS A 439 14.34 -7.98 -21.59
N ILE A 440 15.14 -7.36 -20.72
CA ILE A 440 16.40 -6.68 -21.09
C ILE A 440 17.47 -7.71 -21.50
N GLY A 441 17.60 -8.82 -20.78
CA GLY A 441 18.67 -9.79 -20.98
C GLY A 441 20.03 -9.20 -20.61
N LYS A 442 21.10 -9.59 -21.32
CA LYS A 442 22.48 -9.07 -21.11
C LYS A 442 22.96 -9.14 -19.65
N ASN A 443 22.62 -10.21 -18.94
CA ASN A 443 22.90 -10.41 -17.50
C ASN A 443 22.32 -9.32 -16.59
N ALA A 444 21.26 -8.62 -17.02
CA ALA A 444 20.61 -7.62 -16.18
C ALA A 444 20.08 -8.22 -14.86
N ASP A 445 19.81 -9.52 -14.80
CA ASP A 445 19.39 -10.19 -13.57
C ASP A 445 20.40 -10.10 -12.41
N GLU A 446 21.68 -9.83 -12.69
CA GLU A 446 22.70 -9.57 -11.66
C GLU A 446 22.43 -8.29 -10.85
N TYR A 447 21.65 -7.36 -11.41
CA TYR A 447 21.32 -6.07 -10.80
C TYR A 447 19.91 -6.03 -10.19
N ALA A 448 19.13 -7.11 -10.33
CA ALA A 448 17.74 -7.17 -9.89
C ALA A 448 17.64 -7.54 -8.39
N MET A 449 17.41 -6.54 -7.54
CA MET A 449 17.27 -6.68 -6.08
C MET A 449 15.83 -6.86 -5.61
#